data_AF-A0A453RWQ1-F1
#
_entry.id   AF-A0A453RWQ1-F1
#
_cell.length_a   1.000
_cell.length_b   1.000
_cell.length_c   1.000
_cell.angle_alpha   90.00
_cell.angle_beta   90.00
_cell.angle_gamma   90.00
#
_symmetry.space_group_name_H-M   'P 1'
#
loop_
_entity.id
_entity.type
_entity.pdbx_description
1 polymer ?
#
loop_
_entity_poly.entity_id
_entity_poly.type
_entity_poly.pdbx_seq_one_letter_code
_entity_poly.pdbx_strand_id
1 'polypeptide(L)' 'PRLRFNREGSLLAVTANDNGIKILANTDGQRLLRMLESRAFEGSRGPPQQINTK' A
#
# COMPACT_ATOMS: atom_id res chain seq x y z
N PRO A 1 -20.25 -8.60 -7.95
CA PRO A 1 -18.99 -7.81 -8.08
C PRO A 1 -19.26 -6.29 -8.10
N ARG A 2 -18.60 -5.54 -7.22
CA ARG A 2 -18.64 -4.09 -7.10
C ARG A 2 -17.30 -3.49 -7.51
N LEU A 3 -17.37 -2.37 -8.23
CA LEU A 3 -16.23 -1.62 -8.74
C LEU A 3 -16.27 -0.19 -8.20
N ARG A 4 -15.15 0.30 -7.67
CA ARG A 4 -15.01 1.69 -7.22
C ARG A 4 -13.63 2.23 -7.55
N PHE A 5 -13.60 3.36 -8.23
CA PHE A 5 -12.37 4.15 -8.37
C PHE A 5 -12.14 5.02 -7.14
N ASN A 6 -10.89 5.34 -6.84
CA ASN A 6 -10.56 6.49 -6.00
C ASN A 6 -10.87 7.80 -6.76
N ARG A 7 -10.83 8.92 -6.04
CA ARG A 7 -11.14 10.24 -6.60
C ARG A 7 -10.22 10.61 -7.77
N GLU A 8 -8.96 10.20 -7.69
CA GLU A 8 -7.93 10.50 -8.68
C GLU A 8 -7.99 9.57 -9.91
N GLY A 9 -8.80 8.49 -9.85
CA GLY A 9 -8.90 7.49 -10.92
C GLY A 9 -7.68 6.59 -11.08
N SER A 10 -6.69 6.66 -10.18
CA SER A 10 -5.45 5.88 -10.23
C SER A 10 -5.56 4.48 -9.61
N LEU A 11 -6.58 4.23 -8.78
CA LEU A 11 -6.84 2.97 -8.09
C LEU A 11 -8.27 2.49 -8.35
N LEU A 12 -8.44 1.19 -8.56
CA LEU A 12 -9.73 0.51 -8.71
C LEU A 12 -9.86 -0.63 -7.70
N ALA A 13 -10.85 -0.53 -6.82
CA ALA A 13 -11.25 -1.60 -5.91
C ALA A 13 -12.30 -2.50 -6.57
N VAL A 14 -12.06 -3.82 -6.57
CA VAL A 14 -12.92 -4.84 -7.15
C VAL A 14 -13.26 -5.87 -6.08
N THR A 15 -14.55 -6.08 -5.79
CA THR A 15 -14.97 -7.24 -4.98
C THR A 15 -15.04 -8.47 -5.88
N ALA A 16 -14.24 -9.49 -5.58
CA ALA A 16 -14.21 -10.75 -6.29
C ALA A 16 -15.28 -11.73 -5.75
N ASN A 17 -15.49 -12.82 -6.48
CA ASN A 17 -16.55 -13.80 -6.18
C ASN A 17 -16.27 -14.64 -4.92
N ASP A 18 -15.03 -14.60 -4.43
CA ASP A 18 -14.53 -15.25 -3.21
C ASP A 18 -14.67 -14.36 -1.97
N ASN A 19 -15.53 -13.34 -2.02
CA ASN A 19 -15.66 -12.28 -1.02
C ASN A 19 -14.37 -11.46 -0.80
N GLY A 20 -13.34 -11.64 -1.61
CA GLY A 20 -12.10 -10.89 -1.57
C GLY A 20 -12.22 -9.50 -2.19
N ILE A 21 -11.28 -8.62 -1.84
CA ILE A 21 -11.10 -7.32 -2.48
C ILE A 21 -9.75 -7.32 -3.19
N LYS A 22 -9.75 -6.98 -4.48
CA LYS A 22 -8.54 -6.77 -5.29
C LYS A 22 -8.40 -5.29 -5.59
N ILE A 23 -7.19 -4.76 -5.48
CA ILE A 23 -6.86 -3.38 -5.86
C ILE A 23 -6.02 -3.42 -7.13
N LEU A 24 -6.52 -2.77 -8.18
CA LEU A 24 -5.76 -2.53 -9.41
C LEU A 24 -5.24 -1.09 -9.38
N ALA A 25 -4.01 -0.89 -9.86
CA ALA A 25 -3.35 0.41 -9.86
C ALA A 25 -2.67 0.66 -11.21
N ASN A 26 -2.84 1.87 -11.75
CA ASN A 26 -2.05 2.34 -12.87
C ASN A 26 -0.66 2.81 -12.41
N THR A 27 0.17 3.34 -13.31
CA THR A 27 1.51 3.83 -12.97
C THR A 27 1.53 4.83 -11.81
N ASP A 28 0.58 5.76 -11.77
CA ASP A 28 0.47 6.76 -10.70
C ASP A 28 0.04 6.13 -9.38
N GLY A 29 -0.95 5.24 -9.42
CA GLY A 29 -1.41 4.47 -8.27
C GLY A 29 -0.29 3.60 -7.69
N GLN A 30 0.53 2.98 -8.53
CA GLN A 30 1.70 2.20 -8.11
C GLN A 30 2.75 3.08 -7.42
N ARG A 31 2.99 4.31 -7.90
CA ARG A 31 3.88 5.26 -7.22
C ARG A 31 3.33 5.65 -5.85
N LEU A 32 2.03 5.92 -5.76
CA LEU A 32 1.35 6.24 -4.50
C LEU A 32 1.45 5.08 -3.50
N LEU A 33 1.17 3.85 -3.93
CA LEU A 33 1.26 2.67 -3.09
C LEU A 33 2.68 2.46 -2.55
N ARG A 34 3.71 2.58 -3.40
CA ARG A 34 5.12 2.48 -2.95
C ARG A 34 5.48 3.54 -1.90
N MET A 35 5.02 4.79 -2.08
CA MET A 35 5.28 5.86 -1.10
C MET A 35 4.61 5.56 0.24
N LEU A 36 3.38 5.06 0.22
CA LEU A 36 2.65 4.68 1.44
C LEU A 36 3.29 3.49 2.14
N GLU A 37 3.69 2.46 1.39
CA GLU A 37 4.38 1.29 1.91
C GLU A 37 5.74 1.66 2.51
N SER A 38 6.50 2.53 1.85
CA SER A 38 7.79 3.02 2.37
C SER A 38 7.64 3.72 3.73
N ARG A 39 6.59 4.53 3.90
CA ARG A 39 6.28 5.19 5.18
C ARG A 39 5.85 4.19 6.25
N ALA A 40 5.01 3.22 5.89
CA ALA A 40 4.55 2.18 6.82
C ALA A 40 5.71 1.30 7.29
N PHE A 41 6.65 0.99 6.39
CA PHE A 41 7.83 0.19 6.68
C PHE A 41 8.78 0.90 7.66
N GLU A 42 9.07 2.18 7.46
CA GLU A 42 9.91 2.95 8.39
C GLU A 42 9.28 3.05 9.79
N GLY A 43 7.97 3.25 9.88
CA GLY A 43 7.25 3.27 11.17
C GLY A 43 7.18 1.92 11.88
N SER A 44 7.41 0.81 11.17
CA SER A 44 7.44 -0.54 11.74
C SER A 44 8.80 -0.93 12.32
N ARG A 45 9.87 -0.18 12.00
CA ARG A 45 11.20 -0.43 12.54
C ARG A 45 11.22 0.04 14.00
N GLY A 46 11.43 -0.91 14.92
CA GLY A 46 11.74 -0.62 16.31
C GLY A 46 12.96 0.30 16.43
N PRO A 47 13.20 0.90 17.61
CA PRO A 47 14.29 1.86 17.79
C PRO A 47 15.61 1.26 17.32
N PRO A 48 16.49 2.05 16.67
CA PRO A 48 17.77 1.57 16.19
C PRO A 48 18.52 0.93 17.35
N GLN A 49 18.83 -0.35 17.20
CA GLN A 49 19.52 -1.12 18.22
C GLN A 49 20.90 -0.47 18.42
N GLN A 50 21.17 0.06 19.62
CA GLN A 50 22.48 0.63 19.94
C GLN A 50 23.53 -0.47 19.79
N ILE A 51 24.27 -0.42 18.68
CA ILE A 51 25.45 -1.25 18.47
C ILE A 51 26.56 -0.69 19.37
N ASN A 52 26.60 -1.15 20.62
CA ASN A 52 27.64 -0.78 21.55
C ASN A 52 28.88 -1.63 21.24
N THR A 53 29.72 -1.13 20.32
CA THR A 53 31.03 -1.72 20.04
C THR A 53 31.91 -1.55 21.27
N LYS A 54 32.31 -2.65 21.89
CA LYS A 54 33.34 -2.68 22.94
C LYS A 54 34.72 -2.50 22.34
#